data_AF-A0A7S2IJL3-F1
#
_entry.id   AF-A0A7S2IJL3-F1
#
_cell.length_a   1.000
_cell.length_b   1.000
_cell.length_c   1.000
_cell.angle_alpha   90.00
_cell.angle_beta   90.00
_cell.angle_gamma   90.00
#
_symmetry.space_group_name_H-M   'P 1'
#
loop_
_entity.id
_entity.type
_entity.pdbx_description
1 polymer ?
#
loop_
_entity_poly.entity_id
_entity_poly.type
_entity_poly.pdbx_seq_one_letter_code
_entity_poly.pdbx_strand_id
1 'polypeptide(L)'
;GLKNKREVWRVSYALAKIRKAARTLLTLDEKSEERMFQGEALLRRMTRLGLLTEAEKKLDYVLGLTTAKIMERRLQTKVFKLGLAKSIHHARVLIRQRHI
;
A
#
# COMPACT_ATOMS: atom_id res chain seq x y z
N GLY A 1 -10.63 -6.27 13.31
CA GLY A 1 -10.63 -7.59 12.63
C GLY A 1 -9.28 -8.06 12.08
N LEU A 2 -8.18 -7.86 12.81
CA LEU A 2 -6.90 -8.54 12.55
C LEU A 2 -6.82 -9.80 13.40
N LYS A 3 -6.15 -10.87 12.95
CA LYS A 3 -6.00 -12.10 13.75
C LYS A 3 -4.89 -11.97 14.80
N ASN A 4 -3.79 -11.29 14.47
CA ASN A 4 -2.63 -11.15 15.33
C ASN A 4 -1.77 -9.92 14.96
N LYS A 5 -0.81 -9.56 15.82
CA LYS A 5 0.16 -8.48 15.58
C LYS A 5 1.07 -8.75 14.37
N ARG A 6 1.28 -10.02 14.00
CA ARG A 6 2.07 -10.41 12.81
C ARG A 6 1.50 -9.84 11.52
N GLU A 7 0.18 -9.69 11.39
CA GLU A 7 -0.43 -9.02 10.23
C GLU A 7 0.01 -7.55 10.11
N VAL A 8 0.17 -6.85 11.24
CA VAL A 8 0.68 -5.47 11.27
C VAL A 8 2.15 -5.45 10.90
N TRP A 9 2.97 -6.31 11.51
CA TRP A 9 4.41 -6.35 11.24
C TRP A 9 4.74 -6.66 9.78
N ARG A 10 3.97 -7.52 9.12
CA ARG A 10 4.14 -7.79 7.69
C ARG A 10 3.93 -6.54 6.84
N VAL A 11 2.91 -5.74 7.15
CA VAL A 11 2.63 -4.49 6.45
C VAL A 11 3.70 -3.44 6.76
N SER A 12 4.11 -3.31 8.02
CA SER A 12 5.20 -2.40 8.43
C SER A 12 6.51 -2.74 7.72
N TYR A 13 6.84 -4.02 7.58
CA TYR A 13 8.04 -4.46 6.86
C TYR A 13 7.95 -4.16 5.36
N ALA A 14 6.79 -4.42 4.73
CA ALA A 14 6.57 -4.07 3.33
C ALA A 14 6.70 -2.56 3.08
N LEU A 15 6.12 -1.73 3.96
CA LEU A 15 6.27 -0.28 3.93
C LEU A 15 7.74 0.14 4.08
N ALA A 16 8.48 -0.47 5.00
CA ALA A 16 9.90 -0.18 5.20
C ALA A 16 10.74 -0.48 3.94
N LYS A 17 10.45 -1.58 3.23
CA LYS A 17 11.11 -1.92 1.96
C LYS A 17 10.81 -0.88 0.87
N ILE A 18 9.56 -0.44 0.76
CA ILE A 18 9.14 0.61 -0.19
C ILE A 18 9.85 1.94 0.12
N ARG A 19 9.84 2.37 1.39
CA ARG A 19 10.52 3.60 1.82
C ARG A 19 12.04 3.53 1.66
N LYS A 20 12.66 2.36 1.85
CA LYS A 20 14.10 2.17 1.60
C LYS A 20 14.40 2.42 0.13
N ALA A 21 13.62 1.85 -0.79
CA ALA A 21 13.79 2.06 -2.23
C ALA A 21 13.56 3.54 -2.62
N ALA A 22 12.54 4.20 -2.06
CA ALA A 22 12.32 5.62 -2.31
C ALA A 22 13.51 6.49 -1.84
N ARG A 23 14.07 6.21 -0.65
CA ARG A 23 15.24 6.94 -0.12
C ARG A 23 16.47 6.79 -1.01
N THR A 24 16.76 5.59 -1.50
CA THR A 24 17.91 5.36 -2.39
C THR A 24 17.75 6.05 -3.74
N LEU A 25 16.51 6.18 -4.24
CA LEU A 25 16.25 6.88 -5.49
C LEU A 25 16.32 8.40 -5.33
N LEU A 26 15.92 8.93 -4.17
CA LEU A 26 15.98 10.36 -3.87
C LEU A 26 17.42 10.89 -3.66
N THR A 27 18.38 10.02 -3.36
CA THR A 27 19.80 10.40 -3.27
C THR A 27 20.48 10.55 -4.64
N LEU A 28 19.92 9.96 -5.70
CA LEU A 28 20.45 10.08 -7.05
C LEU A 28 20.00 11.41 -7.68
N ASP A 29 20.76 11.90 -8.66
CA ASP A 29 20.37 13.10 -9.42
C ASP A 29 19.06 12.88 -10.19
N GLU A 30 18.28 13.95 -10.38
CA GLU A 30 16.97 13.90 -11.04
C GLU A 30 17.03 13.38 -12.48
N LYS A 31 18.15 13.62 -13.17
CA LYS A 31 18.35 13.22 -14.57
C LYS A 31 18.99 11.84 -14.72
N SER A 32 19.29 11.14 -13.63
CA SER A 32 19.83 9.79 -13.67
C SER A 32 18.81 8.82 -14.29
N GLU A 33 19.25 8.03 -15.27
CA GLU A 33 18.41 7.00 -15.93
C GLU A 33 17.83 6.00 -14.91
N GLU A 34 18.62 5.62 -13.90
CA GLU A 34 18.18 4.72 -12.84
C GLU A 34 17.02 5.32 -12.03
N ARG A 35 17.11 6.61 -11.68
CA ARG A 35 16.06 7.32 -10.93
C ARG A 35 14.80 7.45 -11.76
N MET A 36 14.92 7.78 -13.04
CA MET A 36 13.78 7.92 -13.94
C MET A 36 13.04 6.58 -14.11
N PHE A 37 13.76 5.51 -14.45
CA PHE A 37 13.15 4.21 -14.70
C PHE A 37 12.59 3.57 -13.42
N GLN A 38 13.41 3.44 -12.38
CA GLN A 38 12.98 2.79 -11.15
C GLN A 38 11.99 3.65 -10.35
N GLY A 39 12.15 4.98 -10.39
CA GLY A 39 11.23 5.92 -9.76
C GLY A 39 9.85 5.86 -10.39
N GLU A 40 9.77 5.86 -11.72
CA GLU A 40 8.48 5.75 -12.40
C GLU A 40 7.84 4.38 -12.15
N ALA A 41 8.60 3.29 -12.19
CA ALA A 41 8.11 1.95 -11.88
C ALA A 41 7.54 1.86 -10.45
N LEU A 42 8.22 2.48 -9.47
CA LEU A 42 7.76 2.54 -8.09
C LEU A 42 6.44 3.32 -7.98
N LEU A 43 6.35 4.50 -8.61
CA LEU A 43 5.15 5.34 -8.62
C LEU A 43 3.97 4.62 -9.29
N ARG A 44 4.17 4.01 -10.46
CA ARG A 44 3.13 3.21 -11.16
C ARG A 44 2.59 2.10 -10.26
N ARG A 45 3.46 1.39 -9.52
CA ARG A 45 3.03 0.35 -8.58
C ARG A 45 2.20 0.92 -7.43
N MET A 46 2.58 2.06 -6.87
CA MET A 46 1.85 2.69 -5.76
C MET A 46 0.49 3.23 -6.21
N THR A 47 0.39 3.81 -7.41
CA THR A 47 -0.89 4.24 -8.00
C THR A 47 -1.80 3.05 -8.28
N ARG A 48 -1.28 1.93 -8.80
CA ARG A 48 -2.06 0.70 -9.04
C ARG A 48 -2.64 0.10 -7.75
N LEU A 49 -1.87 0.13 -6.67
CA LEU A 49 -2.38 -0.27 -5.34
C LEU A 49 -3.33 0.78 -4.74
N GLY A 50 -3.37 1.98 -5.32
CA GLY A 50 -4.15 3.12 -4.89
C GLY A 50 -3.66 3.72 -3.56
N LEU A 51 -2.36 3.64 -3.29
CA LEU A 51 -1.78 4.26 -2.09
C LEU A 51 -1.53 5.76 -2.27
N LEU A 52 -1.34 6.19 -3.52
CA LEU A 52 -1.14 7.57 -3.96
C LEU A 52 -2.25 7.92 -4.95
N THR A 53 -2.72 9.17 -4.90
CA THR A 53 -3.58 9.77 -5.93
C THR A 53 -2.72 10.30 -7.08
N GLU A 54 -3.33 10.65 -8.21
CA GLU A 54 -2.60 11.19 -9.36
C GLU A 54 -1.91 12.52 -9.05
N ALA A 55 -2.49 13.33 -8.16
CA ALA A 55 -1.89 14.57 -7.67
C ALA A 55 -0.67 14.33 -6.75
N GLU A 56 -0.63 13.20 -6.04
CA GLU A 56 0.46 12.81 -5.13
C GLU A 56 1.54 11.96 -5.82
N LYS A 57 1.60 11.91 -7.15
CA LYS A 57 2.53 11.05 -7.91
C LYS A 57 3.97 11.60 -7.94
N LYS A 58 4.55 11.88 -6.77
CA LYS A 58 5.96 12.23 -6.56
C LYS A 58 6.62 11.27 -5.57
N LEU A 59 7.94 11.09 -5.69
CA LEU A 59 8.72 10.18 -4.83
C LEU A 59 8.67 10.58 -3.35
N ASP A 60 8.59 11.87 -3.04
CA ASP A 60 8.54 12.36 -1.65
C ASP A 60 7.29 11.89 -0.89
N TYR A 61 6.15 11.82 -1.57
CA TYR A 61 4.90 11.33 -0.97
C TYR A 61 4.96 9.84 -0.60
N VAL A 62 5.86 9.06 -1.22
CA VAL A 62 6.10 7.67 -0.86
C VAL A 62 6.70 7.56 0.55
N LEU A 63 7.49 8.54 0.99
CA LEU A 63 8.07 8.56 2.34
C LEU A 63 7.00 8.78 3.40
N GLY A 64 5.98 9.61 3.11
CA GLY A 64 4.86 9.93 3.99
C GLY A 64 3.79 8.84 4.13
N LEU A 65 3.88 7.72 3.40
CA LEU A 65 2.88 6.65 3.44
C LEU A 65 2.75 6.05 4.85
N THR A 66 1.53 5.93 5.38
CA THR A 66 1.27 5.30 6.68
C THR A 66 0.91 3.82 6.53
N THR A 67 1.10 3.05 7.60
CA THR A 67 0.63 1.64 7.66
C THR A 67 -0.89 1.53 7.52
N ALA A 68 -1.64 2.54 7.97
CA ALA A 68 -3.08 2.63 7.83
C ALA A 68 -3.51 2.65 6.35
N LYS A 69 -2.90 3.50 5.50
CA LYS A 69 -3.20 3.56 4.06
C LYS A 69 -3.07 2.19 3.38
N ILE A 70 -2.07 1.38 3.77
CA ILE A 70 -1.90 0.02 3.24
C ILE A 70 -2.98 -0.94 3.76
N MET A 71 -3.33 -0.85 5.04
CA MET A 71 -4.38 -1.69 5.63
C MET A 71 -5.77 -1.44 5.02
N GLU A 72 -6.05 -0.22 4.56
CA GLU A 72 -7.29 0.12 3.86
C GLU A 72 -7.41 -0.48 2.45
N ARG A 73 -6.28 -0.89 1.86
CA ARG A 73 -6.25 -1.54 0.54
C ARG A 73 -6.40 -3.06 0.61
N ARG A 74 -6.53 -3.64 1.81
CA ARG A 74 -6.79 -5.08 1.97
C ARG A 74 -8.21 -5.43 1.49
N LEU A 75 -8.37 -6.62 0.91
CA LEU A 75 -9.67 -7.10 0.45
C LEU A 75 -10.73 -7.06 1.57
N GLN A 76 -10.36 -7.45 2.79
CA GLN A 76 -11.25 -7.42 3.95
C GLN A 76 -11.83 -6.01 4.24
N THR A 77 -10.99 -4.96 4.21
CA THR A 77 -11.43 -3.58 4.45
C THR A 77 -12.17 -3.02 3.24
N LYS A 78 -11.80 -3.43 2.02
CA LYS A 78 -12.52 -3.08 0.79
C LYS A 78 -13.94 -3.64 0.76
N VAL A 79 -14.11 -4.93 1.05
CA VAL A 79 -15.42 -5.60 1.14
C VAL A 79 -16.32 -4.90 2.17
N PHE A 80 -15.76 -4.53 3.33
CA PHE A 80 -16.50 -3.79 4.34
C PHE A 80 -16.88 -2.37 3.86
N LYS A 81 -15.93 -1.63 3.26
CA LYS A 81 -16.20 -0.28 2.70
C LYS A 81 -17.20 -0.30 1.53
N LEU A 82 -17.31 -1.41 0.79
CA LEU A 82 -18.30 -1.61 -0.28
C LEU A 82 -19.70 -1.95 0.25
N GLY A 83 -19.89 -2.11 1.57
CA GLY A 83 -21.19 -2.42 2.17
C GLY A 83 -21.63 -3.87 2.05
N LEU A 84 -20.83 -4.75 1.44
CA LEU A 84 -21.13 -6.18 1.28
C LEU A 84 -21.15 -6.96 2.61
N ALA A 85 -20.56 -6.40 3.66
CA ALA A 85 -20.49 -7.02 4.97
C ALA A 85 -20.88 -6.03 6.08
N LYS A 86 -21.65 -6.52 7.05
CA LYS A 86 -22.07 -5.75 8.24
C LYS A 86 -20.91 -5.30 9.16
N SER A 87 -19.78 -6.02 9.16
CA SER A 87 -18.61 -5.70 9.99
C SER A 87 -17.31 -6.18 9.35
N ILE A 88 -16.18 -5.66 9.84
CA ILE A 88 -14.83 -6.10 9.40
C ILE A 88 -14.60 -7.59 9.70
N HIS A 89 -15.21 -8.12 10.76
CA HIS A 89 -15.13 -9.54 11.11
C HIS A 89 -15.98 -10.39 10.16
N HIS A 90 -17.19 -9.91 9.83
CA HIS A 90 -18.06 -10.55 8.84
C HIS A 90 -17.41 -10.60 7.45
N ALA A 91 -16.80 -9.49 7.00
CA ALA A 91 -16.07 -9.44 5.74
C ALA A 91 -14.99 -10.54 5.63
N ARG A 92 -14.30 -10.84 6.74
CA ARG A 92 -13.28 -11.89 6.77
C ARG A 92 -13.87 -13.29 6.64
N VAL A 93 -15.04 -13.52 7.23
CA VAL A 93 -15.74 -14.81 7.17
C VAL A 93 -16.24 -15.08 5.75
N LEU A 94 -16.86 -14.08 5.10
CA LEU A 94 -17.31 -14.20 3.70
C LEU A 94 -16.17 -14.56 2.74
N ILE A 95 -15.03 -13.87 2.85
CA ILE A 95 -13.83 -14.19 2.04
C ILE A 95 -13.32 -15.60 2.34
N ARG A 96 -13.26 -16.01 3.62
CA ARG A 96 -12.79 -17.35 4.00
C ARG A 96 -13.71 -18.45 3.47
N GLN A 97 -15.01 -18.21 3.43
CA GLN A 97 -16.03 -19.15 2.95
C GLN A 97 -16.22 -19.12 1.43
N ARG A 98 -15.47 -18.28 0.69
CA ARG A 98 -15.54 -18.13 -0.78
C ARG A 98 -16.89 -17.60 -1.29
N HIS A 99 -17.52 -16.71 -0.53
CA HIS A 99 -18.70 -15.96 -0.99
C HIS A 99 -18.34 -14.67 -1.75
N ILE A 100 -17.06 -14.34 -1.81
CA ILE A 100 -16.43 -13.20 -2.50
C ILE A 100 -15.18 -13.73 -3.17
#